data_AF-A0A6V7HZ95-F1
#
_entry.id   AF-A0A6V7HZ95-F1
#
_cell.length_a   1.000
_cell.length_b   1.000
_cell.length_c   1.000
_cell.angle_alpha   90.00
_cell.angle_beta   90.00
_cell.angle_gamma   90.00
#
_symmetry.space_group_name_H-M   'P 1'
#
loop_
_entity.id
_entity.type
_entity.pdbx_description
1 polymer ?
#
loop_
_entity_poly.entity_id
_entity_poly.type
_entity_poly.pdbx_seq_one_letter_code
_entity_poly.pdbx_strand_id
1 'polypeptide(L)' 'WVVIFSHPADFTPVCTTELGRIAVHQPEFQKRNVKLLAHSVDKLKDHVDW' A
#
# COMPACT_ATOMS: atom_id res chain seq x y z
N TRP A 1 8.00 -13.12 5.90
CA TRP A 1 7.02 -13.23 4.78
C TRP A 1 6.82 -11.87 4.14
N VAL A 2 6.36 -11.83 2.88
CA VAL A 2 6.05 -10.57 2.18
C VAL A 2 4.68 -10.70 1.53
N VAL A 3 3.83 -9.68 1.71
CA VAL A 3 2.63 -9.49 0.91
C VAL A 3 2.92 -8.36 -0.07
N ILE A 4 2.97 -8.71 -1.35
CA ILE A 4 2.98 -7.76 -2.46
C ILE A 4 1.56 -7.61 -2.96
N PHE A 5 1.09 -6.38 -3.08
CA PHE A 5 -0.24 -6.08 -3.61
C PHE A 5 -0.16 -4.90 -4.58
N SER A 6 -1.04 -4.90 -5.56
CA SER A 6 -1.09 -3.85 -6.58
C SER A 6 -2.35 -3.01 -6.45
N HIS A 7 -2.27 -1.75 -6.87
CA HIS A 7 -3.42 -0.88 -7.08
C HIS A 7 -3.38 -0.25 -8.49
N PRO A 8 -4.53 0.08 -9.10
CA PRO A 8 -4.57 0.61 -10.47
C PRO A 8 -3.81 1.92 -10.71
N ALA A 9 -4.00 2.92 -9.84
CA ALA A 9 -3.39 4.24 -9.96
C ALA A 9 -3.45 5.02 -8.64
N ASP A 10 -2.43 5.85 -8.39
CA ASP A 10 -2.40 6.84 -7.32
C ASP A 10 -3.54 7.86 -7.47
N PHE A 11 -3.87 8.57 -6.40
CA PHE A 11 -4.92 9.60 -6.37
C PHE A 11 -6.34 9.14 -6.78
N THR A 12 -6.62 7.83 -6.74
CA THR A 12 -7.96 7.28 -6.98
C THR A 12 -8.65 6.89 -5.66
N PRO A 13 -9.97 7.14 -5.52
CA PRO A 13 -10.63 7.13 -4.21
C PRO A 13 -10.60 5.75 -3.53
N VAL A 14 -10.82 4.67 -4.27
CA VAL A 14 -10.81 3.31 -3.71
C VAL A 14 -9.39 2.93 -3.26
N CYS A 15 -8.38 3.16 -4.09
CA CYS A 15 -6.99 2.85 -3.76
C CYS A 15 -6.53 3.58 -2.48
N THR A 16 -6.93 4.85 -2.29
CA THR A 16 -6.61 5.60 -1.07
C THR A 16 -7.22 4.91 0.17
N THR A 17 -8.46 4.43 0.07
CA THR A 17 -9.09 3.73 1.19
C THR A 17 -8.45 2.37 1.47
N GLU A 18 -8.02 1.64 0.44
CA GLU A 18 -7.36 0.34 0.59
C GLU A 18 -5.98 0.47 1.24
N LEU A 19 -5.12 1.36 0.73
CA LEU A 19 -3.79 1.61 1.32
C LEU A 19 -3.92 2.21 2.73
N GLY A 20 -4.86 3.13 2.94
CA GLY A 20 -5.16 3.66 4.27
C GLY A 20 -5.57 2.55 5.25
N ARG A 21 -6.35 1.56 4.79
CA ARG A 21 -6.76 0.43 5.63
C ARG A 21 -5.60 -0.51 5.94
N ILE A 22 -4.71 -0.74 4.98
CA ILE A 22 -3.47 -1.51 5.17
C ILE A 22 -2.55 -0.82 6.17
N ALA A 23 -2.42 0.50 6.10
CA ALA A 23 -1.62 1.29 7.04
C ALA A 23 -2.14 1.15 8.49
N VAL A 24 -3.46 1.24 8.69
CA VAL A 24 -4.08 1.01 10.01
C VAL A 24 -3.77 -0.39 10.57
N HIS A 25 -3.70 -1.40 9.72
CA HIS A 25 -3.44 -2.80 10.10
C HIS A 25 -1.97 -3.22 10.05
N GLN A 26 -1.05 -2.32 9.70
CA GLN A 26 0.38 -2.61 9.66
C GLN A 26 0.92 -3.31 10.91
N PRO A 27 0.49 -2.98 12.16
CA PRO A 27 0.93 -3.69 13.36
C PRO A 27 0.57 -5.19 13.36
N GLU A 28 -0.54 -5.59 12.75
CA GLU A 28 -0.96 -6.99 12.66
C GLU A 28 -0.05 -7.80 11.73
N PHE A 29 0.38 -7.19 10.63
CA PHE A 29 1.36 -7.82 9.73
C PHE A 29 2.73 -7.93 10.40
N GLN A 30 3.16 -6.89 11.12
CA GLN A 30 4.43 -6.89 11.86
C GLN A 30 4.48 -7.99 12.93
N LYS A 31 3.40 -8.19 13.72
CA LYS A 31 3.29 -9.27 14.71
C LYS A 31 3.55 -10.66 14.11
N ARG A 32 3.30 -10.83 12.82
CA ARG A 32 3.45 -12.08 12.07
C ARG A 32 4.75 -12.14 11.26
N ASN A 33 5.66 -11.18 11.46
CA ASN A 33 6.90 -11.03 10.68
C ASN A 33 6.63 -10.98 9.16
N VAL A 34 5.59 -10.22 8.78
CA VAL A 34 5.18 -9.96 7.39
C VAL A 34 5.53 -8.52 7.01
N LYS A 35 6.21 -8.35 5.87
CA LYS A 35 6.45 -7.05 5.24
C LYS A 35 5.38 -6.77 4.17
N LEU A 36 5.01 -5.50 4.01
CA LEU A 36 4.03 -5.04 3.03
C LEU A 36 4.74 -4.26 1.91
N LEU A 37 4.33 -4.49 0.66
CA LEU A 37 4.83 -3.76 -0.51
C LEU A 37 3.69 -3.47 -1.49
N ALA A 38 3.41 -2.19 -1.73
CA ALA A 38 2.44 -1.72 -2.71
C ALA A 38 3.10 -1.51 -4.09
N HIS A 39 2.33 -1.66 -5.17
CA HIS A 39 2.81 -1.46 -6.54
C HIS A 39 1.71 -0.91 -7.46
N SER A 40 1.97 0.21 -8.13
CA SER A 40 1.21 0.64 -9.32
C SER A 40 2.15 0.99 -10.46
N VAL A 41 1.60 1.50 -11.56
CA VAL A 41 2.37 1.92 -12.74
C VAL A 41 2.79 3.39 -12.69
N ASP A 42 2.43 4.11 -11.62
CA ASP A 42 2.72 5.53 -11.46
C ASP A 42 4.21 5.78 -11.18
N LYS A 43 4.65 7.04 -11.31
CA LYS A 43 6.06 7.36 -11.07
C LYS A 43 6.33 7.38 -9.57
N LEU A 44 7.59 7.15 -9.21
CA LEU A 44 8.01 7.21 -7.80
C LEU A 44 7.67 8.55 -7.12
N LYS A 45 7.70 9.67 -7.86
CA LYS A 45 7.32 10.98 -7.31
C LYS A 45 5.83 11.03 -6.94
N ASP A 46 4.99 10.42 -7.76
CA ASP A 46 3.54 10.39 -7.55
C ASP A 46 3.21 9.64 -6.25
N HIS A 47 3.90 8.52 -5.98
CA HIS A 47 3.76 7.76 -4.73
C HIS A 47 4.15 8.53 -3.46
N VAL A 48 5.08 9.49 -3.56
CA VAL A 48 5.54 10.29 -2.42
C VAL A 48 4.60 11.48 -2.19
N ASP A 49 4.03 12.01 -3.26
CA ASP A 49 3.10 13.13 -3.21
C ASP A 49 1.66 12.69 -2.79
N TRP A 50 1.31 11.40 -3.00
CA TRP A 50 0.02 10.79 -2.66
C TRP A 50 -0.09 10.34 -1.19
#